data_AF-A0A9E2YZZ8-F1
#
_entry.id   AF-A0A9E2YZZ8-F1
#
_cell.length_a   1.000
_cell.length_b   1.000
_cell.length_c   1.000
_cell.angle_alpha   90.00
_cell.angle_beta   90.00
_cell.angle_gamma   90.00
#
_symmetry.space_group_name_H-M   'P 1'
#
loop_
_entity.id
_entity.type
_entity.pdbx_description
1 polymer ?
#
loop_
_entity_poly.entity_id
_entity_poly.type
_entity_poly.pdbx_seq_one_letter_code
_entity_poly.pdbx_strand_id
1 'polypeptide(L)'
;QDDQSRNGGIFVARVSGSPTGLMNGIKAAVAEVSPSIGIEFRSFSKQIEDSLLRERLMATLSGAFGLLAALLATIGLYGVIAYMVARRRNEIGVRMALGAGRANVIGLVMREAGTLLVAGVVVGVLLALWAGRTAATLLYGLKPWDPVTILAAVALLSMVALAASYLPAHRAAALEPMTALREE
;
A
#
# COMPACT_ATOMS: atom_id res chain seq x y z
N GLN A 1 14.31 36.33 -30.13
CA GLN A 1 14.97 35.67 -31.27
C GLN A 1 15.57 34.39 -30.69
N ASP A 2 15.01 33.20 -30.86
CA ASP A 2 14.33 32.67 -32.05
C ASP A 2 13.08 31.86 -31.74
N ASP A 3 11.98 32.32 -32.31
CA ASP A 3 10.70 31.64 -32.44
C ASP A 3 10.57 31.18 -33.91
N GLN A 4 11.51 30.32 -34.33
CA GLN A 4 11.60 29.86 -35.73
C GLN A 4 11.18 28.39 -35.84
N SER A 5 9.95 28.21 -36.36
CA SER A 5 9.42 27.01 -37.01
C SER A 5 9.26 25.74 -36.18
N ARG A 6 8.33 25.75 -35.22
CA ARG A 6 7.63 24.54 -34.75
C ARG A 6 6.47 24.15 -35.69
N ASN A 7 6.72 24.08 -37.00
CA ASN A 7 5.73 23.60 -37.98
C ASN A 7 5.81 22.08 -38.14
N GLY A 8 5.82 21.35 -37.02
CA GLY A 8 5.78 19.89 -36.98
C GLY A 8 4.40 19.44 -36.51
N GLY A 9 3.60 18.89 -37.42
CA GLY A 9 2.31 18.28 -37.07
C GLY A 9 2.51 16.92 -36.42
N ILE A 10 1.87 16.68 -35.26
CA ILE A 10 1.80 15.36 -34.66
C ILE A 10 0.59 14.64 -35.27
N PHE A 11 0.85 13.61 -36.06
CA PHE A 11 -0.19 12.77 -36.66
C PHE A 11 -0.21 11.40 -35.98
N VAL A 12 -1.38 10.99 -35.50
CA VAL A 12 -1.59 9.68 -34.88
C VAL A 12 -2.43 8.83 -35.83
N ALA A 13 -1.86 7.75 -36.35
CA ALA A 13 -2.55 6.79 -37.20
C ALA A 13 -2.67 5.44 -36.47
N ARG A 14 -3.88 4.90 -36.37
CA ARG A 14 -4.14 3.56 -35.83
C ARG A 14 -4.12 2.56 -36.99
N VAL A 15 -3.34 1.49 -36.85
CA VAL A 15 -3.27 0.40 -37.84
C VAL A 15 -3.62 -0.94 -37.22
N SER A 16 -4.49 -1.67 -37.91
CA SER A 16 -4.80 -3.08 -37.69
C SER A 16 -4.00 -3.93 -38.69
N GLY A 17 -2.69 -4.08 -38.45
CA GLY A 17 -1.74 -4.73 -39.38
C GLY A 17 -0.27 -4.58 -38.94
N SER A 18 0.70 -4.85 -39.84
CA SER A 18 2.13 -4.68 -39.54
C SER A 18 2.53 -3.20 -39.52
N PRO A 19 3.02 -2.65 -38.39
CA PRO A 19 3.38 -1.22 -38.28
C PRO A 19 4.46 -0.81 -39.29
N THR A 20 5.38 -1.72 -39.59
CA THR A 20 6.50 -1.52 -40.52
C THR A 20 6.05 -1.28 -41.96
N GLY A 21 4.97 -1.94 -42.40
CA GLY A 21 4.44 -1.75 -43.76
C GLY A 21 3.85 -0.35 -43.96
N LEU A 22 3.10 0.15 -42.97
CA LEU A 22 2.56 1.50 -43.00
C LEU A 22 3.66 2.57 -42.90
N MET A 23 4.67 2.35 -42.04
CA MET A 23 5.81 3.25 -41.91
C MET A 23 6.53 3.46 -43.25
N ASN A 24 6.76 2.37 -43.99
CA ASN A 24 7.39 2.44 -45.31
C ASN A 24 6.48 3.12 -46.35
N GLY A 25 5.16 2.87 -46.32
CA GLY A 25 4.19 3.53 -47.19
C GLY A 25 4.09 5.05 -46.95
N ILE A 26 4.10 5.48 -45.69
CA ILE A 26 4.08 6.91 -45.33
C ILE A 26 5.41 7.58 -45.71
N LYS A 27 6.55 6.91 -45.50
CA LYS A 27 7.85 7.41 -45.97
C LYS A 27 7.87 7.65 -47.48
N ALA A 28 7.35 6.69 -48.25
CA ALA A 28 7.30 6.80 -49.71
C ALA A 28 6.40 7.96 -50.17
N ALA A 29 5.18 8.05 -49.62
CA ALA A 29 4.23 9.11 -49.97
C ALA A 29 4.72 10.52 -49.59
N VAL A 30 5.42 10.66 -48.46
CA VAL A 30 5.97 11.97 -48.04
C VAL A 30 7.24 12.32 -48.82
N ALA A 31 8.07 11.33 -49.16
CA ALA A 31 9.24 11.53 -50.01
C ALA A 31 8.86 12.02 -51.43
N GLU A 32 7.69 11.62 -51.93
CA GLU A 32 7.13 12.06 -53.22
C GLU A 32 6.68 13.54 -53.19
N VAL A 33 6.17 14.01 -52.05
CA VAL A 33 5.67 15.40 -51.90
C VAL A 33 6.78 16.37 -51.46
N SER A 34 7.67 15.97 -50.56
CA SER A 34 8.77 16.82 -50.09
C SER A 34 9.92 16.00 -49.49
N PRO A 35 11.03 15.80 -50.23
CA PRO A 35 12.20 15.05 -49.76
C PRO A 35 12.94 15.65 -48.54
N SER A 36 12.65 16.92 -48.21
CA SER A 36 13.31 17.67 -47.13
C SER A 36 12.70 17.45 -45.74
N ILE A 37 11.57 16.74 -45.62
CA ILE A 37 10.89 16.51 -44.33
C ILE A 37 11.42 15.22 -43.70
N GLY A 38 12.16 15.36 -42.59
CA GLY A 38 12.57 14.23 -41.76
C GLY A 38 11.39 13.67 -40.96
N ILE A 39 11.00 12.42 -41.23
CA ILE A 39 9.91 11.74 -40.52
C ILE A 39 10.51 10.80 -39.48
N GLU A 40 10.33 11.13 -38.20
CA GLU A 40 10.67 10.23 -37.10
C GLU A 40 9.44 9.42 -36.70
N PHE A 41 9.48 8.10 -36.92
CA PHE A 41 8.41 7.20 -36.49
C PHE A 41 8.69 6.73 -35.07
N ARG A 42 7.85 7.16 -34.12
CA ARG A 42 7.88 6.62 -32.75
C ARG A 42 6.72 5.65 -32.58
N SER A 43 7.04 4.42 -32.15
CA SER A 43 6.02 3.46 -31.78
C SER A 43 5.34 3.94 -30.50
N PHE A 44 4.02 4.13 -30.56
CA PHE A 44 3.21 4.51 -29.40
C PHE A 44 3.34 3.47 -28.28
N SER A 45 3.52 2.19 -28.63
CA SER A 45 3.77 1.10 -27.68
C SER A 45 5.03 1.33 -26.86
N LYS A 46 6.12 1.79 -27.50
CA LYS A 46 7.41 2.05 -26.83
C LYS A 46 7.34 3.29 -25.93
N GLN A 47 6.55 4.29 -26.32
CA GLN A 47 6.31 5.48 -25.51
C GLN A 47 5.40 5.21 -24.29
N ILE A 48 4.43 4.30 -24.42
CA ILE A 48 3.65 3.80 -23.29
C ILE A 48 4.56 2.98 -22.36
N GLU A 49 5.41 2.11 -22.89
CA GLU A 49 6.30 1.28 -22.10
C GLU A 49 7.32 2.13 -21.30
N ASP A 50 7.98 3.09 -21.95
CA ASP A 50 8.91 4.02 -21.27
C ASP A 50 8.21 4.90 -20.22
N SER A 51 6.96 5.30 -20.45
CA SER A 51 6.17 6.09 -19.48
C SER A 51 5.70 5.25 -18.28
N LEU A 52 5.33 3.99 -18.52
CA LEU A 52 4.87 3.07 -17.48
C LEU A 52 6.00 2.48 -16.64
N LEU A 53 7.24 2.47 -17.11
CA LEU A 53 8.39 1.97 -16.34
C LEU A 53 8.56 2.76 -15.03
N ARG A 54 8.49 4.10 -15.09
CA ARG A 54 8.63 4.94 -13.89
C ARG A 54 7.48 4.73 -12.91
N GLU A 55 6.25 4.66 -13.42
CA GLU A 55 5.06 4.42 -12.60
C GLU A 55 5.10 3.04 -11.93
N ARG A 56 5.46 1.98 -12.68
CA ARG A 56 5.59 0.62 -12.15
C ARG A 56 6.70 0.50 -11.11
N LEU A 57 7.85 1.13 -11.34
CA LEU A 57 8.94 1.16 -10.35
C LEU A 57 8.49 1.82 -9.06
N MET A 58 7.84 2.99 -9.14
CA MET A 58 7.31 3.67 -7.95
C MET A 58 6.24 2.83 -7.25
N ALA A 59 5.29 2.24 -7.98
CA ALA A 59 4.27 1.38 -7.40
C ALA A 59 4.89 0.14 -6.71
N THR A 60 5.92 -0.47 -7.31
CA THR A 60 6.60 -1.64 -6.74
C THR A 60 7.36 -1.28 -5.47
N LEU A 61 8.11 -0.16 -5.49
CA LEU A 61 8.83 0.33 -4.31
C LEU A 61 7.88 0.73 -3.18
N SER A 62 6.80 1.46 -3.50
CA SER A 62 5.75 1.79 -2.54
C SER A 62 5.09 0.54 -1.96
N GLY A 63 4.83 -0.48 -2.77
CA GLY A 63 4.32 -1.78 -2.32
C GLY A 63 5.30 -2.49 -1.37
N ALA A 64 6.60 -2.50 -1.69
CA ALA A 64 7.63 -3.07 -0.84
C ALA A 64 7.75 -2.34 0.51
N PHE A 65 7.73 -1.01 0.51
CA PHE A 65 7.71 -0.22 1.74
C PHE A 65 6.44 -0.44 2.56
N GLY A 66 5.28 -0.55 1.90
CA GLY A 66 4.01 -0.89 2.56
C GLY A 66 4.09 -2.25 3.25
N LEU A 67 4.67 -3.25 2.59
CA LEU A 67 4.89 -4.57 3.17
C LEU A 67 5.85 -4.53 4.37
N LEU A 68 6.97 -3.83 4.26
CA LEU A 68 7.90 -3.65 5.38
C LEU A 68 7.25 -2.91 6.56
N ALA A 69 6.49 -1.86 6.29
CA ALA A 69 5.75 -1.13 7.32
C ALA A 69 4.72 -2.03 8.02
N ALA A 70 4.01 -2.88 7.26
CA ALA A 70 3.07 -3.84 7.83
C ALA A 70 3.76 -4.88 8.72
N LEU A 71 4.94 -5.37 8.33
CA LEU A 71 5.75 -6.28 9.15
C LEU A 71 6.22 -5.60 10.44
N LEU A 72 6.75 -4.39 10.35
CA LEU A 72 7.19 -3.61 11.53
C LEU A 72 6.02 -3.31 12.47
N ALA A 73 4.87 -2.93 11.92
CA ALA A 73 3.66 -2.71 12.70
C ALA A 73 3.19 -3.99 13.40
N THR A 74 3.25 -5.14 12.71
CA THR A 74 2.93 -6.46 13.26
C THR A 74 3.84 -6.80 14.44
N ILE A 75 5.15 -6.65 14.28
CA ILE A 75 6.15 -6.92 15.33
C ILE A 75 5.95 -5.98 16.52
N GLY A 76 5.78 -4.68 16.26
CA GLY A 76 5.56 -3.67 17.29
C GLY A 76 4.27 -3.92 18.08
N LEU A 77 3.16 -4.19 17.38
CA LEU A 77 1.89 -4.51 18.01
C LEU A 77 1.98 -5.80 18.84
N TYR A 78 2.59 -6.86 18.29
CA TYR A 78 2.84 -8.09 19.05
C TYR A 78 3.62 -7.79 20.34
N GLY A 79 4.70 -7.01 20.26
CA GLY A 79 5.51 -6.62 21.41
C GLY A 79 4.72 -5.85 22.47
N VAL A 80 3.94 -4.85 22.06
CA VAL A 80 3.10 -4.04 22.96
C VAL A 80 2.03 -4.92 23.63
N ILE A 81 1.29 -5.74 22.86
CA ILE A 81 0.25 -6.62 23.43
C ILE A 81 0.87 -7.67 24.36
N ALA A 82 1.97 -8.31 23.94
CA ALA A 82 2.65 -9.31 24.77
C ALA A 82 3.19 -8.71 26.07
N TYR A 83 3.71 -7.48 26.03
CA TYR A 83 4.15 -6.75 27.21
C TYR A 83 2.98 -6.43 28.16
N MET A 84 1.85 -5.93 27.64
CA MET A 84 0.66 -5.66 28.44
C MET A 84 0.12 -6.94 29.10
N VAL A 85 0.07 -8.06 28.36
CA VAL A 85 -0.31 -9.37 28.89
C VAL A 85 0.64 -9.82 30.00
N ALA A 86 1.95 -9.70 29.79
CA ALA A 86 2.94 -10.08 30.79
C ALA A 86 2.81 -9.26 32.08
N ARG A 87 2.55 -7.95 31.96
CA ARG A 87 2.35 -7.06 33.10
C ARG A 87 1.06 -7.36 33.89
N ARG A 88 0.03 -7.90 33.23
CA ARG A 88 -1.24 -8.33 33.87
C ARG A 88 -1.32 -9.83 34.14
N ARG A 89 -0.21 -10.57 34.05
CA ARG A 89 -0.20 -12.04 34.16
C ARG A 89 -0.85 -12.54 35.46
N ASN A 90 -0.56 -11.90 36.60
CA ASN A 90 -1.13 -12.28 37.90
C ASN A 90 -2.65 -12.05 37.95
N GLU A 91 -3.16 -10.93 37.43
CA GLU A 91 -4.60 -10.66 37.36
C GLU A 91 -5.33 -11.67 36.46
N ILE A 92 -4.73 -11.99 35.31
CA ILE A 92 -5.25 -12.99 34.37
C ILE A 92 -5.26 -14.37 35.02
N GLY A 93 -4.18 -14.75 35.72
CA GLY A 93 -4.08 -16.01 36.45
C GLY A 93 -5.13 -16.16 37.55
N VAL A 94 -5.34 -15.12 38.37
CA VAL A 94 -6.40 -15.12 39.40
C VAL A 94 -7.79 -15.25 38.78
N ARG A 95 -8.07 -14.52 37.68
CA ARG A 95 -9.37 -14.66 36.97
C ARG A 95 -9.58 -16.07 36.43
N MET A 96 -8.54 -16.67 35.86
CA MET A 96 -8.58 -18.05 35.36
C MET A 96 -8.79 -19.06 36.51
N ALA A 97 -8.15 -18.86 37.67
CA ALA A 97 -8.35 -19.69 38.86
C ALA A 97 -9.76 -19.57 39.45
N LEU A 98 -10.39 -18.39 39.34
CA LEU A 98 -11.79 -18.16 39.69
C LEU A 98 -12.79 -18.71 38.64
N GLY A 99 -12.32 -19.40 37.61
CA GLY A 99 -13.17 -20.06 36.61
C GLY A 99 -13.51 -19.19 35.39
N ALA A 100 -12.81 -18.07 35.15
CA ALA A 100 -13.01 -17.31 33.93
C ALA A 100 -12.66 -18.15 32.70
N GLY A 101 -13.57 -18.20 31.71
CA GLY A 101 -13.32 -18.90 30.46
C GLY A 101 -12.25 -18.24 29.60
N ARG A 102 -11.48 -19.04 28.85
CA ARG A 102 -10.43 -18.60 27.90
C ARG A 102 -10.92 -17.51 26.93
N ALA A 103 -12.18 -17.60 26.47
CA ALA A 103 -12.80 -16.62 25.60
C ALA A 103 -12.90 -15.21 26.21
N ASN A 104 -13.08 -15.11 27.54
CA ASN A 104 -13.17 -13.83 28.23
C ASN A 104 -11.81 -13.12 28.27
N VAL A 105 -10.72 -13.88 28.46
CA VAL A 105 -9.34 -13.35 28.43
C VAL A 105 -8.97 -12.91 27.01
N ILE A 106 -9.29 -13.73 26.00
CA ILE A 106 -9.06 -13.35 24.59
C ILE A 106 -9.83 -12.08 24.25
N GLY A 107 -11.12 -11.99 24.63
CA GLY A 107 -11.94 -10.80 24.39
C GLY A 107 -11.41 -9.53 25.06
N LEU A 108 -10.86 -9.64 26.27
CA LEU A 108 -10.21 -8.53 26.97
C LEU A 108 -9.00 -8.01 26.18
N VAL A 109 -8.09 -8.91 25.76
CA VAL A 109 -6.88 -8.54 25.01
C VAL A 109 -7.24 -7.99 23.63
N MET A 110 -8.23 -8.58 22.95
CA MET A 110 -8.71 -8.10 21.65
C MET A 110 -9.35 -6.71 21.75
N ARG A 111 -10.02 -6.38 22.86
CA ARG A 111 -10.55 -5.03 23.10
C ARG A 111 -9.44 -4.00 23.29
N GLU A 112 -8.41 -4.31 24.08
CA GLU A 112 -7.25 -3.43 24.21
C GLU A 112 -6.55 -3.23 22.85
N ALA A 113 -6.31 -4.32 22.11
CA ALA A 113 -5.76 -4.23 20.75
C ALA A 113 -6.65 -3.41 19.81
N GLY A 114 -7.97 -3.57 19.89
CA GLY A 114 -8.95 -2.81 19.12
C GLY A 114 -8.93 -1.32 19.42
N THR A 115 -8.74 -0.91 20.68
CA THR A 115 -8.61 0.51 21.02
C THR A 115 -7.35 1.15 20.42
N LEU A 116 -6.21 0.45 20.48
CA LEU A 116 -4.97 0.89 19.84
C LEU A 116 -5.11 0.95 18.31
N LEU A 117 -5.78 -0.03 17.72
CA LEU A 117 -6.09 -0.07 16.29
C LEU A 117 -6.89 1.16 15.87
N VAL A 118 -8.02 1.42 16.53
CA VAL A 118 -8.91 2.54 16.16
C VAL A 118 -8.17 3.87 16.27
N ALA A 119 -7.43 4.09 17.37
CA ALA A 119 -6.62 5.29 17.53
C ALA A 119 -5.57 5.43 16.41
N GLY A 120 -4.85 4.34 16.11
CA GLY A 120 -3.85 4.32 15.04
C GLY A 120 -4.46 4.56 13.64
N VAL A 121 -5.62 3.98 13.35
CA VAL A 121 -6.33 4.17 12.08
C VAL A 121 -6.79 5.62 11.92
N VAL A 122 -7.38 6.21 12.95
CA VAL A 122 -7.83 7.62 12.91
C VAL A 122 -6.64 8.54 12.62
N VAL A 123 -5.56 8.40 13.38
CA VAL A 123 -4.35 9.20 13.19
C VAL A 123 -3.73 8.95 11.80
N GLY A 124 -3.61 7.69 11.40
CA GLY A 124 -3.05 7.30 10.12
C GLY A 124 -3.81 7.84 8.93
N VAL A 125 -5.16 7.78 8.95
CA VAL A 125 -6.00 8.35 7.90
C VAL A 125 -5.83 9.86 7.82
N LEU A 126 -5.84 10.57 8.95
CA LEU A 126 -5.63 12.03 8.97
C LEU A 126 -4.27 12.41 8.36
N LEU A 127 -3.21 11.70 8.73
CA LEU A 127 -1.86 11.91 8.18
C LEU A 127 -1.79 11.58 6.70
N ALA A 128 -2.41 10.47 6.26
CA ALA A 128 -2.44 10.07 4.85
C ALA A 128 -3.18 11.11 3.98
N LEU A 129 -4.30 11.65 4.47
CA LEU A 129 -5.04 12.70 3.77
C LEU A 129 -4.25 14.00 3.68
N TRP A 130 -3.57 14.38 4.76
CA TRP A 130 -2.72 15.56 4.79
C TRP A 130 -1.54 15.43 3.82
N ALA A 131 -0.83 14.30 3.85
CA ALA A 131 0.28 14.01 2.95
C ALA A 131 -0.15 13.85 1.48
N GLY A 132 -1.31 13.23 1.23
CA GLY A 132 -1.87 13.12 -0.12
C GLY A 132 -2.19 14.49 -0.72
N ARG A 133 -2.71 15.40 0.10
CA ARG A 133 -3.02 16.77 -0.34
C ARG A 133 -1.76 17.56 -0.70
N THR A 134 -0.68 17.42 0.06
CA THR A 134 0.61 18.08 -0.26
C THR A 134 1.31 17.43 -1.46
N ALA A 135 1.20 16.10 -1.63
CA ALA A 135 1.71 15.43 -2.81
C ALA A 135 0.99 15.86 -4.10
N ALA A 136 -0.32 16.07 -4.03
CA ALA A 136 -1.13 16.52 -5.18
C ALA A 136 -0.75 17.93 -5.68
N THR A 137 -0.14 18.79 -4.85
CA THR A 137 0.34 20.10 -5.32
C THR A 137 1.65 19.99 -6.10
N LEU A 138 2.35 18.86 -6.01
CA LEU A 138 3.65 18.63 -6.67
C LEU A 138 3.53 17.79 -7.95
N LEU A 139 2.47 16.98 -8.10
CA LEU A 139 2.30 16.06 -9.23
C LEU A 139 0.91 16.20 -9.87
N TYR A 140 0.88 16.63 -11.13
CA TYR A 140 -0.36 16.71 -11.92
C TYR A 140 -0.96 15.32 -12.12
N GLY A 141 -2.25 15.16 -11.81
CA GLY A 141 -3.00 13.93 -12.08
C GLY A 141 -3.15 12.95 -10.90
N LEU A 142 -2.51 13.20 -9.75
CA LEU A 142 -2.85 12.45 -8.53
C LEU A 142 -4.26 12.82 -8.07
N LYS A 143 -5.15 11.84 -7.92
CA LYS A 143 -6.40 12.00 -7.15
C LYS A 143 -6.06 11.71 -5.68
N PRO A 144 -5.94 12.74 -4.81
CA PRO A 144 -5.53 12.53 -3.42
C PRO A 144 -6.62 11.91 -2.54
N TRP A 145 -7.84 11.77 -3.07
CA TRP A 145 -9.00 11.21 -2.39
C TRP A 145 -9.58 10.07 -3.23
N ASP A 146 -8.96 8.89 -3.15
CA ASP A 146 -9.60 7.65 -3.56
C ASP A 146 -10.12 6.90 -2.33
N PRO A 147 -11.42 6.97 -2.03
CA PRO A 147 -12.01 6.30 -0.86
C PRO A 147 -11.81 4.79 -0.91
N VAL A 148 -11.76 4.19 -2.10
CA VAL A 148 -11.61 2.74 -2.26
C VAL A 148 -10.23 2.31 -1.77
N THR A 149 -9.17 3.03 -2.16
CA THR A 149 -7.81 2.74 -1.73
C THR A 149 -7.64 2.93 -0.22
N ILE A 150 -8.20 4.00 0.36
CA ILE A 150 -8.14 4.24 1.81
C ILE A 150 -8.88 3.13 2.57
N LEU A 151 -10.10 2.77 2.13
CA LEU A 151 -10.89 1.74 2.77
C LEU A 151 -10.21 0.36 2.68
N ALA A 152 -9.64 0.03 1.53
CA ALA A 152 -8.87 -1.20 1.34
C ALA A 152 -7.64 -1.26 2.25
N ALA A 153 -6.89 -0.15 2.37
CA ALA A 153 -5.74 -0.06 3.25
C ALA A 153 -6.14 -0.21 4.73
N VAL A 154 -7.19 0.47 5.17
CA VAL A 154 -7.72 0.35 6.54
C VAL A 154 -8.18 -1.08 6.82
N ALA A 155 -8.90 -1.71 5.90
CA ALA A 155 -9.35 -3.10 6.05
C ALA A 155 -8.17 -4.08 6.13
N LEU A 156 -7.18 -3.92 5.25
CA LEU A 156 -5.97 -4.76 5.23
C LEU A 156 -5.18 -4.62 6.53
N LEU A 157 -4.88 -3.39 6.96
CA LEU A 157 -4.14 -3.13 8.19
C LEU A 157 -4.89 -3.61 9.43
N SER A 158 -6.23 -3.48 9.45
CA SER A 158 -7.07 -4.01 10.52
C SER A 158 -6.99 -5.53 10.61
N MET A 159 -7.06 -6.22 9.47
CA MET A 159 -6.90 -7.68 9.43
C MET A 159 -5.51 -8.11 9.93
N VAL A 160 -4.45 -7.43 9.51
CA VAL A 160 -3.08 -7.70 9.94
C VAL A 160 -2.92 -7.49 11.44
N ALA A 161 -3.43 -6.39 11.98
CA ALA A 161 -3.33 -6.08 13.40
C ALA A 161 -4.14 -7.05 14.28
N LEU A 162 -5.34 -7.44 13.84
CA LEU A 162 -6.14 -8.46 14.53
C LEU A 162 -5.45 -9.82 14.52
N ALA A 163 -4.90 -10.23 13.38
CA ALA A 163 -4.12 -11.47 13.28
C ALA A 163 -2.87 -11.44 14.18
N ALA A 164 -2.14 -10.33 14.18
CA ALA A 164 -0.95 -10.13 15.00
C ALA A 164 -1.23 -10.18 16.50
N SER A 165 -2.36 -9.60 16.93
CA SER A 165 -2.75 -9.53 18.34
C SER A 165 -3.46 -10.80 18.83
N TYR A 166 -4.03 -11.61 17.94
CA TYR A 166 -4.65 -12.89 18.29
C TYR A 166 -3.66 -13.89 18.91
N LEU A 167 -2.43 -13.97 18.39
CA LEU A 167 -1.41 -14.89 18.89
C LEU A 167 -1.04 -14.64 20.38
N PRO A 168 -0.67 -13.42 20.81
CA PRO A 168 -0.42 -13.13 22.23
C PRO A 168 -1.69 -13.23 23.09
N ALA A 169 -2.88 -12.94 22.55
CA ALA A 169 -4.14 -13.15 23.27
C ALA A 169 -4.41 -14.64 23.55
N HIS A 170 -4.16 -15.49 22.57
CA HIS A 170 -4.28 -16.94 22.75
C HIS A 170 -3.25 -17.45 23.77
N ARG A 171 -2.00 -16.96 23.70
CA ARG A 171 -0.97 -17.27 24.70
C ARG A 171 -1.37 -16.84 26.10
N ALA A 172 -2.00 -15.68 26.26
CA ALA A 172 -2.52 -15.21 27.55
C ALA A 172 -3.57 -16.17 28.13
N ALA A 173 -4.48 -16.66 27.29
CA ALA A 173 -5.53 -17.61 27.69
C ALA A 173 -5.02 -19.04 27.95
N ALA A 174 -3.79 -19.35 27.50
CA ALA A 174 -3.12 -20.63 27.74
C ALA A 174 -2.22 -20.62 28.99
N LEU A 175 -2.10 -19.48 29.69
CA LEU A 175 -1.43 -19.42 30.99
C LEU A 175 -2.21 -20.31 31.98
N GLU A 176 -1.61 -21.43 32.38
CA GLU A 176 -2.25 -22.38 33.29
C GLU A 176 -2.34 -21.80 34.71
N PRO A 177 -3.48 -21.96 35.41
CA PRO A 177 -3.66 -21.47 36.79
C PRO A 177 -2.71 -22.07 37.83
N MET A 178 -1.90 -23.07 37.48
CA MET A 178 -1.19 -23.94 38.44
C MET A 178 0.35 -23.77 38.46
N THR A 179 0.95 -22.99 37.57
CA THR A 179 2.40 -22.70 37.63
C THR A 179 2.75 -21.46 38.46
N ALA A 180 1.75 -20.66 38.85
CA ALA A 180 1.94 -19.49 39.72
C ALA A 180 2.17 -19.83 41.21
N LEU A 181 2.19 -21.12 41.59
CA LEU A 181 2.36 -21.61 42.96
C LEU A 181 3.64 -22.43 43.16
N ARG A 182 4.54 -22.48 42.17
CA ARG A 182 5.76 -23.31 42.22
C ARG A 182 7.07 -22.54 42.01
N GLU A 183 7.02 -21.21 42.10
CA GLU A 183 8.21 -20.33 42.12
C GLU A 183 8.39 -19.58 43.46
N GLU A 184 7.74 -20.05 44.53
CA GLU A 184 8.18 -19.85 45.92
C GLU A 184 8.58 -21.21 46.51
#